data_AF-F3C813-F1
#
_entry.id   AF-F3C813-F1
#
_cell.length_a   1.000
_cell.length_b   1.000
_cell.length_c   1.000
_cell.angle_alpha   90.00
_cell.angle_beta   90.00
_cell.angle_gamma   90.00
#
_symmetry.space_group_name_H-M   'P 1'
#
loop_
_entity.id
_entity.type
_entity.pdbx_description
1 polymer ?
#
loop_
_entity_poly.entity_id
_entity_poly.type
_entity_poly.pdbx_seq_one_letter_code
_entity_poly.pdbx_strand_id
1 'polypeptide(L)' 'MRYAHPGTEGAIVNFKERYGNYIGGEFVAPVKGQYFTNTSPVTGKAIAEFPRSTAEDIEKALDAAHA' A
#
# COMPACT_ATOMS: atom_id res chain seq x y z
N MET A 1 -9.72 13.38 22.56
CA MET A 1 -10.40 12.22 21.93
C MET A 1 -9.35 11.21 21.50
N ARG A 2 -9.55 9.92 21.75
CA ARG A 2 -8.68 8.83 21.30
C ARG A 2 -9.45 8.00 20.28
N TYR A 3 -8.92 7.87 19.07
CA TYR A 3 -9.49 7.00 18.06
C TYR A 3 -9.18 5.53 18.40
N ALA A 4 -10.13 4.63 18.13
CA ALA A 4 -9.88 3.20 18.19
C ALA A 4 -8.84 2.79 17.13
N HIS A 5 -8.08 1.72 17.41
CA HIS A 5 -7.04 1.27 16.49
C HIS A 5 -7.67 0.74 15.19
N PRO A 6 -7.07 1.01 14.01
CA PRO A 6 -7.57 0.50 12.74
C PRO A 6 -7.84 -1.01 12.78
N GLY A 7 -8.98 -1.45 12.22
CA GLY A 7 -9.39 -2.86 12.22
C GLY A 7 -9.91 -3.42 13.55
N THR A 8 -10.15 -2.57 14.55
CA THR A 8 -10.81 -2.94 15.80
C THR A 8 -12.23 -2.37 15.89
N GLU A 9 -13.04 -2.85 16.84
CA GLU A 9 -14.39 -2.34 17.06
C GLU A 9 -14.37 -0.83 17.38
N GLY A 10 -15.25 -0.06 16.73
CA GLY A 10 -15.30 1.40 16.85
C GLY A 10 -14.24 2.15 16.05
N ALA A 11 -13.41 1.46 15.25
CA ALA A 11 -12.46 2.09 14.36
C ALA A 11 -13.17 2.72 13.15
N ILE A 12 -12.79 3.96 12.83
CA ILE A 12 -13.31 4.69 11.67
C ILE A 12 -12.58 4.33 10.36
N VAL A 13 -11.51 3.52 10.45
CA VAL A 13 -10.71 3.07 9.32
C VAL A 13 -10.37 1.59 9.47
N ASN A 14 -10.32 0.89 8.33
CA ASN A 14 -9.84 -0.47 8.24
C ASN A 14 -8.81 -0.59 7.11
N PHE A 15 -7.72 -1.30 7.35
CA PHE A 15 -6.68 -1.49 6.34
C PHE A 15 -6.97 -2.73 5.48
N LYS A 16 -6.68 -2.65 4.19
CA LYS A 16 -6.59 -3.83 3.31
C LYS A 16 -5.32 -4.61 3.63
N GLU A 17 -5.34 -5.92 3.38
CA GLU A 17 -4.16 -6.77 3.56
C GLU A 17 -3.01 -6.38 2.62
N ARG A 18 -3.34 -5.96 1.40
CA ARG A 18 -2.37 -5.61 0.36
C ARG A 18 -2.84 -4.41 -0.46
N TYR A 19 -1.89 -3.56 -0.84
CA TYR A 19 -2.09 -2.41 -1.72
C TYR A 19 -1.25 -2.52 -2.98
N GLY A 20 -1.69 -1.88 -4.06
CA GLY A 20 -0.95 -1.73 -5.32
C GLY A 20 -0.21 -0.40 -5.42
N ASN A 21 0.62 -0.27 -6.45
CA ASN A 21 1.15 1.02 -6.91
C ASN A 21 -0.02 1.84 -7.45
N TYR A 22 -0.03 3.14 -7.22
CA TYR A 22 -1.05 4.01 -7.80
C TYR A 22 -0.49 4.67 -9.07
N ILE A 23 -0.88 4.16 -10.24
CA ILE A 23 -0.34 4.55 -11.54
C ILE A 23 -1.52 4.79 -12.49
N GLY A 24 -1.54 5.94 -13.17
CA GLY A 24 -2.59 6.25 -14.15
C GLY A 24 -4.01 6.35 -13.57
N GLY A 25 -4.14 6.64 -12.27
CA GLY A 25 -5.44 6.72 -11.59
C GLY A 25 -5.95 5.39 -11.02
N GLU A 26 -5.16 4.32 -11.10
CA GLU A 26 -5.57 2.99 -10.65
C GLU A 26 -4.54 2.34 -9.73
N PHE A 27 -4.98 1.42 -8.87
CA PHE A 27 -4.10 0.59 -8.06
C PHE A 27 -3.68 -0.67 -8.84
N VAL A 28 -2.41 -0.74 -9.22
CA VAL A 28 -1.82 -1.84 -10.01
C VAL A 28 -0.81 -2.64 -9.18
N ALA A 29 -0.72 -3.96 -9.43
CA ALA A 29 0.32 -4.79 -8.80
C ALA A 29 1.72 -4.41 -9.32
N PRO A 30 2.79 -4.57 -8.52
CA PRO A 30 4.16 -4.37 -9.00
C PRO A 30 4.50 -5.38 -10.08
N VAL A 31 5.27 -4.96 -11.09
CA VAL A 31 5.64 -5.76 -12.26
C VAL A 31 6.26 -7.10 -11.88
N LYS A 32 7.14 -7.12 -10.87
CA LYS A 32 7.78 -8.35 -10.39
C LYS A 32 7.01 -9.10 -9.31
N GLY A 33 5.81 -8.64 -8.96
CA GLY A 33 4.97 -9.24 -7.92
C GLY A 33 5.58 -9.19 -6.51
N GLN A 34 6.61 -8.38 -6.29
CA GLN A 34 7.29 -8.29 -5.01
C GLN A 34 6.56 -7.33 -4.06
N TYR A 35 6.42 -7.75 -2.81
CA TYR A 35 5.80 -6.94 -1.75
C TYR A 35 6.67 -6.95 -0.50
N PHE A 36 6.46 -5.98 0.38
CA PHE A 36 7.03 -5.97 1.72
C PHE A 36 5.94 -5.62 2.75
N THR A 37 6.05 -6.22 3.93
CA THR A 37 5.16 -5.94 5.05
C THR A 37 5.61 -4.69 5.77
N ASN A 38 4.69 -3.75 5.99
CA ASN A 38 4.92 -2.61 6.87
C ASN A 38 4.36 -2.94 8.27
N THR A 39 5.16 -2.73 9.31
CA THR A 39 4.77 -3.01 10.70
C THR A 39 4.55 -1.71 11.47
N SER A 40 3.57 -1.72 12.37
CA SER A 40 3.30 -0.58 13.24
C SER A 40 4.42 -0.41 14.26
N PRO A 41 5.04 0.79 14.39
CA PRO A 41 6.02 1.04 15.44
C PRO A 41 5.37 1.08 16.84
N VAL A 42 4.05 1.24 16.91
CA VAL A 42 3.30 1.31 18.19
C VAL A 42 3.01 -0.07 18.75
N THR A 43 2.70 -1.05 17.88
CA THR A 43 2.24 -2.38 18.30
C THR A 43 3.13 -3.53 17.84
N GLY A 44 4.09 -3.28 16.94
CA GLY A 44 4.92 -4.30 16.29
C GLY A 44 4.18 -5.21 15.31
N LYS A 45 2.85 -5.05 15.16
CA LYS A 45 2.01 -5.88 14.29
C LYS A 45 2.06 -5.41 12.84
N ALA A 46 1.82 -6.34 11.90
CA ALA A 46 1.67 -6.01 10.49
C ALA A 46 0.49 -5.04 10.26
N ILE A 47 0.72 -4.01 9.46
CA ILE A 47 -0.31 -3.06 9.01
C ILE A 47 -0.92 -3.58 7.70
N ALA A 48 -0.07 -3.75 6.68
CA ALA A 48 -0.44 -4.24 5.35
C ALA A 48 0.84 -4.52 4.54
N GLU A 49 0.67 -5.13 3.38
CA GLU A 49 1.72 -5.31 2.38
C GLU A 49 1.65 -4.22 1.31
N PHE A 50 2.83 -3.72 0.94
CA PHE A 50 3.00 -2.69 -0.07
C PHE A 50 3.95 -3.16 -1.17
N PRO A 51 3.78 -2.69 -2.42
CA PRO A 51 4.63 -3.08 -3.53
C PRO A 51 6.09 -2.73 -3.26
N ARG A 52 6.98 -3.68 -3.51
CA ARG A 52 8.43 -3.43 -3.58
C ARG A 52 8.80 -3.16 -5.03
N SER A 53 8.40 -1.99 -5.50
CA SER A 53 8.48 -1.58 -6.90
C SER A 53 9.91 -1.57 -7.44
N THR A 54 10.03 -1.88 -8.72
CA THR A 54 11.31 -1.86 -9.45
C THR A 54 11.33 -0.79 -10.53
N ALA A 55 12.43 -0.67 -11.27
CA ALA A 55 12.55 0.29 -12.37
C ALA A 55 11.40 0.16 -13.37
N GLU A 56 10.94 -1.06 -13.66
CA GLU A 56 9.83 -1.31 -14.59
C GLU A 56 8.49 -0.71 -14.10
N ASP A 57 8.25 -0.65 -12.80
CA ASP A 57 7.08 0.04 -12.23
C ASP A 57 7.21 1.56 -12.35
N ILE A 58 8.43 2.08 -12.22
CA ILE A 58 8.73 3.51 -12.37
C ILE A 58 8.50 3.95 -13.81
N GLU A 59 9.00 3.20 -14.80
CA GLU A 59 8.77 3.52 -16.22
C GLU A 59 7.27 3.56 -16.54
N LYS A 60 6.48 2.59 -16.05
CA LYS A 60 5.01 2.63 -16.21
C LYS A 60 4.37 3.87 -15.61
N ALA A 61 4.87 4.32 -14.46
CA ALA A 61 4.37 5.54 -13.83
C ALA A 61 4.72 6.80 -14.65
N LEU A 62 5.92 6.84 -15.25
CA LEU A 62 6.34 7.91 -16.14
C LEU A 62 5.53 7.93 -17.43
N ASP A 63 5.34 6.78 -18.07
CA ASP A 63 4.51 6.62 -19.27
C ASP A 63 3.09 7.13 -19.01
N ALA A 64 2.48 6.76 -17.88
CA ALA A 64 1.15 7.21 -17.51
C ALA A 64 1.06 8.71 -17.19
N ALA A 65 2.16 9.34 -16.73
CA ALA A 65 2.20 10.75 -16.40
C ALA A 65 2.42 11.66 -17.64
N HIS A 66 3.01 11.14 -18.70
CA HIS A 66 3.24 11.87 -19.96
C HIS A 66 2.08 11.76 -20.97
N ALA A 67 1.10 10.91 -20.70
CA ALA A 67 -0.04 10.63 -21.58
C ALA A 67 -1.09 11.77 -21.63
#